data_AF-A0A1X0KCN3-F1
#
_entry.id   AF-A0A1X0KCN3-F1
#
_cell.length_a   1.000
_cell.length_b   1.000
_cell.length_c   1.000
_cell.angle_alpha   90.00
_cell.angle_beta   90.00
_cell.angle_gamma   90.00
#
_symmetry.space_group_name_H-M   'P 1'
#
loop_
_entity.id
_entity.type
_entity.pdbx_description
1 polymer ?
#
loop_
_entity_poly.entity_id
_entity_poly.type
_entity_poly.pdbx_seq_one_letter_code
_entity_poly.pdbx_strand_id
1 'polypeptide(L)'
;MAEKYLIWDWTSTAYTPIGRPSLWSQLYSRGFNHVVKSIPIAEGITELCSRNGRALLMEPNAKIFSHLMLKSVAEIDRMTTTGVE
;
A
#
# COMPACT_ATOMS: atom_id res chain seq x y z
N MET A 1 2.73 2.08 11.59
CA MET A 1 2.38 2.57 10.23
C MET A 1 3.63 2.93 9.44
N ALA A 2 4.53 3.75 9.99
CA ALA A 2 5.80 4.11 9.34
C ALA A 2 6.63 2.90 8.87
N GLU A 3 6.80 1.87 9.70
CA GLU A 3 7.53 0.65 9.32
C GLU A 3 6.93 -0.04 8.07
N LYS A 4 5.61 -0.26 8.05
CA LYS A 4 4.92 -0.85 6.88
C LYS A 4 5.09 0.00 5.62
N TYR A 5 5.10 1.33 5.80
CA TYR A 5 5.29 2.27 4.70
C TYR A 5 6.72 2.17 4.15
N LEU A 6 7.74 2.16 5.01
CA LEU A 6 9.13 2.05 4.61
C LEU A 6 9.43 0.72 3.89
N ILE A 7 8.86 -0.39 4.37
CA ILE A 7 9.02 -1.69 3.69
C ILE A 7 8.44 -1.63 2.28
N TRP A 8 7.25 -1.07 2.12
CA TRP A 8 6.64 -0.88 0.80
C TRP A 8 7.45 0.08 -0.08
N ASP A 9 7.86 1.23 0.45
CA ASP A 9 8.61 2.25 -0.30
C ASP A 9 9.94 1.68 -0.83
N TRP A 10 10.70 1.00 0.03
CA TRP A 10 11.95 0.35 -0.34
C TRP A 10 11.75 -0.81 -1.31
N THR A 11 10.75 -1.67 -1.11
CA THR A 11 10.50 -2.78 -2.03
C THR A 11 9.99 -2.29 -3.38
N SER A 12 9.21 -1.21 -3.43
CA SER A 12 8.75 -0.60 -4.68
C SER A 12 9.88 0.02 -5.51
N THR A 13 10.92 0.53 -4.84
CA THR A 13 12.09 1.15 -5.49
C THR A 13 13.16 0.11 -5.84
N ALA A 14 13.46 -0.80 -4.92
CA ALA A 14 14.54 -1.78 -5.08
C ALA A 14 14.14 -3.02 -5.90
N TYR A 15 12.85 -3.36 -5.96
CA TYR A 15 12.38 -4.61 -6.53
C TYR A 15 11.30 -4.37 -7.61
N THR A 16 11.74 -4.30 -8.86
CA THR A 16 10.86 -4.43 -10.03
C THR A 16 11.13 -5.79 -10.67
N PRO A 17 10.27 -6.82 -10.45
CA PRO A 17 10.51 -8.13 -11.01
C PRO A 17 10.43 -8.09 -12.55
N ILE A 18 11.51 -8.47 -13.22
CA ILE A 18 11.55 -8.58 -14.68
C ILE A 18 10.59 -9.70 -15.11
N GLY A 19 9.63 -9.37 -15.96
CA GLY A 19 8.69 -10.35 -16.53
C GLY A 19 7.48 -10.72 -15.68
N ARG A 20 7.21 -10.03 -14.55
CA ARG A 20 5.95 -10.17 -13.79
C ARG A 20 5.23 -8.82 -13.69
N PRO A 21 3.88 -8.79 -13.74
CA PRO A 21 3.14 -7.56 -13.52
C PRO A 21 3.47 -6.98 -12.14
N SER A 22 3.83 -5.70 -12.08
CA SER A 22 4.12 -5.01 -10.82
C SER A 22 2.95 -5.18 -9.86
N LEU A 23 3.22 -5.79 -8.70
CA LEU A 23 2.26 -5.94 -7.61
C LEU A 23 1.62 -4.58 -7.26
N TRP A 24 2.42 -3.52 -7.26
CA TRP A 24 2.00 -2.18 -6.91
C TRP A 24 1.02 -1.60 -7.93
N SER A 25 1.25 -1.85 -9.22
CA SER A 25 0.32 -1.47 -10.29
C SER A 25 -1.02 -2.19 -10.15
N GLN A 26 -0.99 -3.48 -9.78
CA GLN A 26 -2.22 -4.26 -9.53
C GLN A 26 -2.99 -3.74 -8.30
N LEU A 27 -2.30 -3.37 -7.22
CA LEU A 27 -2.96 -2.79 -6.05
C LEU A 27 -3.50 -1.39 -6.34
N TYR A 28 -2.78 -0.59 -7.13
CA TYR A 28 -3.25 0.71 -7.57
C TYR A 28 -4.53 0.61 -8.41
N SER A 29 -4.59 -0.31 -9.37
CA SER A 29 -5.76 -0.49 -10.24
C SER A 29 -7.01 -0.96 -9.51
N ARG A 30 -6.85 -1.59 -8.33
CA ARG A 30 -7.96 -1.97 -7.43
C ARG A 30 -8.57 -0.77 -6.67
N GLY A 31 -7.97 0.41 -6.75
CA GLY A 31 -8.39 1.59 -5.99
C GLY A 31 -8.16 1.42 -4.48
N PHE A 32 -8.95 2.11 -3.66
CA PHE A 32 -8.85 2.01 -2.20
C PHE A 32 -9.41 0.68 -1.67
N ASN A 33 -8.78 0.15 -0.62
CA ASN A 33 -9.30 -0.99 0.11
C ASN A 33 -10.63 -0.62 0.80
N HIS A 34 -11.70 -1.37 0.52
CA HIS A 34 -13.06 -1.09 1.02
C HIS A 34 -13.19 -1.17 2.56
N VAL A 35 -12.26 -1.85 3.24
CA VAL A 35 -12.25 -1.96 4.71
C VAL A 35 -11.51 -0.78 5.36
N VAL A 36 -10.73 -0.02 4.59
CA VAL A 36 -10.00 1.16 5.06
C VAL A 36 -10.78 2.42 4.69
N LYS A 37 -11.18 3.18 5.71
CA LYS A 37 -11.86 4.46 5.49
C LYS A 37 -10.85 5.44 4.89
N SER A 38 -11.17 5.96 3.71
CA SER A 38 -10.33 6.91 2.97
C SER A 38 -11.03 8.27 2.93
N ILE A 39 -10.37 9.31 3.45
CA ILE A 39 -10.93 10.66 3.61
C ILE A 39 -10.03 11.62 2.83
N PRO A 40 -10.51 12.24 1.73
CA PRO A 40 -9.75 13.29 1.06
C PRO A 40 -9.67 14.52 1.97
N ILE A 41 -8.46 14.99 2.25
CA ILE A 41 -8.24 16.17 3.12
C ILE A 41 -7.79 17.40 2.33
N ALA A 42 -7.14 17.19 1.19
CA ALA A 42 -6.71 18.20 0.25
C ALA A 42 -6.57 17.55 -1.13
N GLU A 43 -6.41 18.37 -2.16
CA GLU A 43 -6.18 17.86 -3.52
C GLU A 43 -4.96 16.92 -3.54
N GLY A 44 -5.18 15.68 -3.97
CA GLY A 44 -4.15 14.64 -4.03
C GLY A 44 -3.69 14.08 -2.68
N ILE A 45 -4.24 14.50 -1.53
CA ILE A 45 -3.87 14.01 -0.20
C ILE A 45 -5.06 13.35 0.49
N THR A 46 -4.86 12.10 0.94
CA THR A 46 -5.89 11.29 1.59
C THR A 46 -5.42 10.82 2.97
N GLU A 47 -6.30 10.98 3.96
CA GLU A 47 -6.18 10.31 5.25
C GLU A 47 -6.81 8.92 5.17
N LEU A 48 -6.02 7.91 5.50
CA LEU A 48 -6.44 6.52 5.62
C LEU A 48 -6.66 6.18 7.10
N CYS A 49 -7.81 5.61 7.41
CA CYS A 49 -8.22 5.23 8.75
C CYS A 49 -8.57 3.74 8.81
N SER A 50 -7.91 3.01 9.71
CA SER A 50 -8.17 1.59 9.95
C SER A 50 -8.13 1.28 11.45
N ARG A 51 -8.53 0.06 11.83
CA ARG A 51 -8.37 -0.43 13.21
C ARG A 51 -6.91 -0.45 13.69
N ASN A 52 -5.95 -0.49 12.77
CA ASN A 52 -4.51 -0.55 13.09
C ASN A 52 -3.88 0.85 13.21
N GLY A 53 -4.66 1.93 13.01
CA GLY A 53 -4.19 3.31 13.05
C GLY A 53 -4.51 4.09 11.78
N ARG A 54 -3.91 5.29 11.70
CA ARG A 54 -4.13 6.27 10.62
C ARG A 54 -2.84 6.56 9.85
N ALA A 55 -2.98 6.95 8.59
CA ALA A 55 -1.86 7.39 7.74
C ALA A 55 -2.31 8.52 6.81
N LEU A 56 -1.47 9.53 6.63
CA LEU A 56 -1.72 10.63 5.71
C LEU A 56 -0.77 10.52 4.52
N LEU A 57 -1.32 10.32 3.33
CA LEU A 57 -0.52 9.99 2.14
C LEU A 57 -1.05 10.71 0.89
N MET A 58 -0.12 11.01 -0.02
CA MET A 58 -0.46 11.49 -1.36
C MET A 58 -0.91 10.33 -2.26
N GLU A 59 -1.75 10.62 -3.25
CA GLU A 59 -1.99 9.69 -4.37
C GLU A 59 -0.75 9.61 -5.29
N PRO A 60 -0.45 8.45 -5.92
CA PRO A 60 -1.21 7.19 -5.89
C PRO A 60 -0.95 6.31 -4.65
N ASN A 61 0.01 6.70 -3.79
CA ASN A 61 0.49 5.90 -2.68
C ASN A 61 -0.60 5.56 -1.66
N ALA A 62 -1.53 6.49 -1.42
CA ALA A 62 -2.67 6.24 -0.53
C ALA A 62 -3.52 5.03 -0.98
N LYS A 63 -3.76 4.87 -2.29
CA LYS A 63 -4.53 3.74 -2.83
C LYS A 63 -3.82 2.42 -2.57
N ILE A 64 -2.53 2.34 -2.89
CA ILE A 64 -1.71 1.13 -2.68
C ILE A 64 -1.62 0.81 -1.18
N PHE A 65 -1.23 1.79 -0.36
CA PHE A 65 -0.96 1.60 1.06
C PHE A 65 -2.22 1.18 1.85
N SER A 66 -3.42 1.57 1.39
CA SER A 66 -4.68 1.13 2.00
C SER A 66 -4.82 -0.41 2.05
N HIS A 67 -4.25 -1.14 1.09
CA HIS A 67 -4.26 -2.60 1.08
C HIS A 67 -3.22 -3.22 2.03
N LEU A 68 -2.23 -2.45 2.47
CA LEU A 68 -1.15 -2.89 3.35
C LEU A 68 -1.43 -2.58 4.83
N MET A 69 -2.27 -1.58 5.13
CA MET A 69 -2.54 -1.15 6.51
C MET A 69 -3.04 -2.27 7.42
N LEU A 70 -3.85 -3.18 6.88
CA LEU A 70 -4.44 -4.30 7.61
C LEU A 70 -3.52 -5.53 7.70
N LYS A 71 -2.45 -5.59 6.89
CA LYS A 71 -1.49 -6.70 6.83
C LYS A 71 -0.43 -6.58 7.91
N SER A 72 0.01 -7.69 8.47
CA SER A 72 1.23 -7.75 9.28
C SER A 72 2.48 -7.45 8.44
N VAL A 73 3.58 -7.07 9.09
CA VAL A 73 4.87 -6.86 8.40
C VAL A 73 5.30 -8.12 7.65
N ALA A 74 5.18 -9.29 8.27
CA ALA A 74 5.51 -10.57 7.64
C ALA A 74 4.58 -10.94 6.46
N GLU A 75 3.35 -10.46 6.40
CA GLU A 75 2.51 -10.61 5.21
C GLU A 75 2.96 -9.69 4.08
N ILE A 76 3.32 -8.44 4.39
CA ILE A 76 3.81 -7.49 3.38
C ILE A 76 5.12 -8.02 2.76
N ASP A 77 6.05 -8.50 3.58
CA ASP A 77 7.32 -9.07 3.12
C ASP A 77 7.13 -10.35 2.28
N ARG A 78 6.13 -11.17 2.62
CA ARG A 78 5.75 -12.30 1.76
C ARG A 78 5.17 -11.83 0.43
N MET A 79 4.25 -10.86 0.43
CA MET A 79 3.68 -10.31 -0.81
C MET A 79 4.77 -9.74 -1.74
N THR A 80 5.82 -9.12 -1.19
CA THR A 80 6.93 -8.54 -1.96
C THR A 80 7.87 -9.62 -2.52
N THR A 81 8.05 -10.73 -1.82
CA THR A 81 8.98 -11.80 -2.21
C THR A 81 8.33 -12.88 -3.09
N THR A 82 7.05 -13.20 -2.89
CA THR A 82 6.35 -14.27 -3.63
C THR A 82 5.40 -13.74 -4.71
N GLY A 83 4.99 -12.48 -4.64
CA GLY A 83 3.85 -11.94 -5.37
C GLY A 83 2.53 -12.15 -4.63
N VAL A 84 1.42 -11.68 -5.21
CA VAL A 84 0.05 -11.91 -4.71
C VAL A 84 -0.60 -13.01 -5.55
N GLU A 85 -1.08 -14.07 -4.89
CA GLU A 85 -1.98 -15.07 -5.48
C GLU A 85 -3.35 -14.47 -5.84
#